data_AF-A0A1J5TTE7-F1
#
_entry.id   AF-A0A1J5TTE7-F1
#
_cell.length_a   1.000
_cell.length_b   1.000
_cell.length_c   1.000
_cell.angle_alpha   90.00
_cell.angle_beta   90.00
_cell.angle_gamma   90.00
#
_symmetry.space_group_name_H-M   'P 1'
#
loop_
_entity.id
_entity.type
_entity.pdbx_description
1 polymer ?
#
loop_
_entity_poly.entity_id
_entity_poly.type
_entity_poly.pdbx_seq_one_letter_code
_entity_poly.pdbx_strand_id
1 'polypeptide(L)' 'MFKLPMVIIYMIIAFNITAFTAVLLLNMLIITSLTAKIIACALTIGAWVLAYVNRYKVVKIF' A
#
# COMPACT_ATOMS: atom_id res chain seq x y z
N MET A 1 -19.05 0.36 -17.40
CA MET A 1 -18.48 1.72 -17.33
C MET A 1 -16.99 1.60 -17.13
N PHE A 2 -16.18 2.15 -18.05
CA PHE A 2 -14.72 2.14 -17.94
C PHE A 2 -14.31 2.88 -16.65
N LYS A 3 -13.98 2.13 -15.59
CA LYS A 3 -13.52 2.64 -14.28
C LYS A 3 -12.06 3.12 -14.33
N LEU A 4 -11.56 3.51 -15.51
CA LEU A 4 -10.18 3.95 -15.76
C LEU A 4 -9.67 4.96 -14.71
N PRO A 5 -10.42 6.00 -14.33
CA PRO A 5 -9.96 6.97 -13.33
C PRO A 5 -9.71 6.35 -11.95
N MET A 6 -10.62 5.46 -11.51
CA MET A 6 -10.49 4.81 -10.21
C MET A 6 -9.35 3.80 -10.19
N VAL A 7 -9.16 3.03 -11.26
CA VAL A 7 -8.04 2.09 -11.36
C VAL A 7 -6.70 2.82 -11.24
N ILE A 8 -6.57 3.99 -11.87
CA ILE A 8 -5.38 4.83 -11.78
C ILE A 8 -5.13 5.28 -10.33
N ILE A 9 -6.15 5.75 -9.62
CA ILE A 9 -6.02 6.16 -8.21
C ILE A 9 -5.54 5.00 -7.33
N TYR A 10 -6.16 3.82 -7.45
CA TYR A 10 -5.75 2.65 -6.68
C TYR A 10 -4.33 2.17 -7.01
N MET A 11 -3.90 2.29 -8.28
CA MET A 11 -2.51 2.00 -8.66
C MET A 11 -1.53 3.00 -8.04
N ILE A 12 -1.84 4.30 -8.02
CA ILE A 12 -1.00 5.31 -7.38
C ILE A 12 -0.87 5.00 -5.88
N ILE A 13 -1.97 4.68 -5.20
CA ILE A 13 -1.94 4.34 -3.77
C ILE A 13 -1.09 3.09 -3.54
N ALA A 14 -1.32 2.02 -4.30
CA ALA A 14 -0.55 0.78 -4.19
C ALA A 14 0.94 1.00 -4.43
N PHE A 15 1.30 1.81 -5.44
CA PHE A 15 2.68 2.17 -5.74
C PHE A 15 3.35 2.93 -4.57
N ASN A 16 2.65 3.88 -3.96
CA ASN A 16 3.17 4.62 -2.80
C ASN A 16 3.38 3.71 -1.58
N ILE A 17 2.48 2.75 -1.34
CA ILE A 17 2.64 1.76 -0.26
C ILE A 17 3.86 0.87 -0.53
N THR A 18 4.08 0.46 -1.77
CA THR A 18 5.27 -0.29 -2.18
C THR A 18 6.54 0.55 -2.01
N ALA A 19 6.53 1.81 -2.45
CA ALA A 19 7.65 2.72 -2.29
C ALA A 19 8.02 2.93 -0.82
N PHE A 20 7.03 3.19 0.06
CA PHE A 20 7.23 3.27 1.50
C PHE A 20 7.88 2.01 2.06
N THR A 21 7.41 0.82 1.67
CA THR A 21 7.99 -0.44 2.14
C THR A 21 9.43 -0.61 1.66
N ALA A 22 9.75 -0.19 0.43
CA ALA A 22 11.12 -0.21 -0.08
C ALA A 22 12.05 0.71 0.72
N VAL A 23 11.65 1.96 0.98
CA VAL A 23 12.49 2.86 1.81
C VAL A 23 12.58 2.40 3.26
N LEU A 24 11.58 1.69 3.78
CA LEU A 24 11.60 1.09 5.13
C LEU A 24 12.67 0.00 5.24
N LEU A 25 12.75 -0.87 4.23
CA LEU A 25 13.74 -1.95 4.16
C LEU A 25 15.16 -1.43 3.87
N LEU A 26 15.29 -0.35 3.10
CA LEU A 26 16.57 0.31 2.83
C LEU A 26 17.10 1.15 4.01
N ASN A 27 16.40 1.17 5.15
CA ASN A 27 16.75 1.99 6.32
C ASN A 27 16.80 3.49 6.02
N MET A 28 16.03 3.97 5.05
CA MET A 28 15.97 5.40 4.68
C MET A 28 14.90 6.17 5.46
N LEU A 29 14.25 5.53 6.43
CA LEU A 29 13.28 6.13 7.35
C LEU A 29 13.89 6.32 8.74
N ILE A 30 13.30 7.26 9.50
CA ILE A 30 13.65 7.54 10.91
C ILE A 30 13.25 6.36 11.83
N ILE A 31 12.55 5.35 11.30
CA ILE A 31 12.19 4.13 12.03
C ILE A 31 13.43 3.23 12.12
N THR A 32 14.11 3.27 13.26
CA THR A 32 15.34 2.49 13.50
C THR A 32 15.07 1.12 14.13
N SER A 33 14.04 0.99 14.95
CA SER A 33 13.78 -0.24 15.70
C SER A 33 13.27 -1.38 14.82
N LEU A 34 13.84 -2.58 15.02
CA LEU A 34 13.48 -3.78 14.26
C LEU A 34 12.00 -4.14 14.42
N THR A 35 11.50 -4.07 15.66
CA THR A 35 10.09 -4.37 15.97
C THR A 35 9.13 -3.42 15.24
N ALA A 36 9.44 -2.11 15.20
CA ALA A 36 8.62 -1.16 14.47
C ALA A 36 8.64 -1.40 12.95
N LYS A 37 9.78 -1.84 12.39
CA LYS A 37 9.86 -2.23 10.97
C LYS A 37 9.00 -3.44 10.66
N ILE A 38 8.98 -4.46 11.53
CA ILE A 38 8.15 -5.65 11.36
C ILE A 38 6.66 -5.26 11.39
N ILE A 39 6.24 -4.44 12.36
CA ILE A 39 4.87 -3.95 12.47
C ILE A 39 4.50 -3.12 11.23
N ALA A 40 5.37 -2.21 10.80
CA ALA A 40 5.15 -1.38 9.63
C ALA A 40 5.02 -2.23 8.35
N CYS A 41 5.85 -3.27 8.17
CA CYS A 41 5.70 -4.23 7.07
C CYS A 41 4.35 -4.97 7.12
N ALA A 42 3.91 -5.43 8.29
CA ALA A 42 2.62 -6.11 8.40
C ALA A 42 1.44 -5.18 8.01
N LEU A 43 1.49 -3.92 8.44
CA LEU A 43 0.50 -2.89 8.09
C LEU A 43 0.54 -2.54 6.61
N THR A 44 1.72 -2.41 6.00
CA THR A 44 1.82 -2.07 4.57
C THR A 44 1.34 -3.20 3.68
N ILE A 45 1.58 -4.46 4.04
CA ILE A 45 1.02 -5.61 3.32
C ILE A 45 -0.52 -5.56 3.36
N GLY A 46 -1.11 -5.33 4.53
CA GLY A 46 -2.56 -5.21 4.67
C GLY A 46 -3.15 -4.07 3.84
N ALA A 47 -2.54 -2.88 3.91
CA ALA A 47 -2.96 -1.72 3.13
C ALA A 47 -2.83 -1.96 1.62
N TRP A 48 -1.75 -2.64 1.18
CA TRP A 48 -1.53 -2.95 -0.23
C TRP A 48 -2.56 -3.94 -0.77
N VAL A 49 -2.90 -4.98 -0.01
CA VAL A 49 -3.95 -5.95 -0.39
C VAL A 49 -5.30 -5.25 -0.54
N LEU A 50 -5.64 -4.34 0.38
CA LEU A 50 -6.88 -3.57 0.30
C LEU A 50 -6.91 -2.65 -0.93
N ALA A 51 -5.81 -1.93 -1.17
CA ALA A 51 -5.72 -0.96 -2.26
C ALA A 51 -5.58 -1.60 -3.65
N TYR A 52 -4.83 -2.69 -3.80
CA TYR A 52 -4.52 -3.28 -5.10
C TYR A 52 -5.31 -4.54 -5.39
N VAL A 53 -5.31 -5.54 -4.49
CA VAL A 53 -5.95 -6.84 -4.76
C VAL A 53 -7.47 -6.70 -4.71
N ASN A 54 -7.98 -6.01 -3.69
CA ASN A 54 -9.41 -5.79 -3.51
C ASN A 54 -9.96 -4.56 -4.25
N ARG A 55 -9.16 -3.93 -5.12
CA ARG A 55 -9.55 -2.72 -5.88
C ARG A 55 -10.92 -2.83 -6.57
N TYR A 56 -11.28 -4.01 -7.07
CA TYR A 56 -12.57 -4.23 -7.73
C TYR A 56 -13.74 -4.47 -6.77
N LYS A 57 -13.46 -4.95 -5.54
CA LYS A 57 -14.46 -5.18 -4.50
C LYS A 57 -14.77 -3.90 -3.71
N VAL A 58 -13.76 -3.08 -3.42
CA VAL A 58 -13.95 -1.80 -2.71
C VAL A 58 -14.77 -0.82 -3.57
N VAL A 59 -14.62 -0.85 -4.90
CA VAL A 59 -15.46 -0.06 -5.85
C VAL A 59 -16.87 -0.64 -6.06
N LYS A 60 -17.29 -1.65 -5.27
CA LYS A 60 -18.70 -2.06 -5.17
C LYS A 60 -19.33 -1.63 -3.83
N ILE A 61 -18.52 -1.23 -2.86
CA ILE A 61 -18.99 -0.79 -1.53
C ILE A 61 -19.40 0.70 -1.57
N PHE A 62 -18.85 1.46 -2.51
CA PHE A 62 -19.28 2.81 -2.89
C PHE A 62 -20.00 2.78 -4.23
#